data_AF-A0A923J718-F1
#
_entry.id   AF-A0A923J718-F1
#
_cell.length_a   1.000
_cell.length_b   1.000
_cell.length_c   1.000
_cell.angle_alpha   90.00
_cell.angle_beta   90.00
_cell.angle_gamma   90.00
#
_symmetry.space_group_name_H-M   'P 1'
#
loop_
_entity.id
_entity.type
_entity.pdbx_description
1 polymer ?
#
loop_
_entity_poly.entity_id
_entity_poly.type
_entity_poly.pdbx_seq_one_letter_code
_entity_poly.pdbx_strand_id
1 'polypeptide(L)'
;MKGNIKWVAFDRLLERWKLTRSELNQIITGGSLPAYALYQNLDYVEELSPIPISIQDWKTKADIKPERLVFKTEDIERIEVINNSDLNGKDRQELGRLRNEKQKWDDSIAAAVRIGIFCKEIAEPLKKDVLTDKISDMGYHLPDTTIIKIWRSVPEEFRKKAGAPRKIK
;
A
#
# COMPACT_ATOMS: atom_id res chain seq x y z
N MET A 1 33.04 -23.67 12.33
CA MET A 1 32.89 -22.90 11.08
C MET A 1 31.87 -21.80 11.35
N LYS A 2 32.24 -20.52 11.25
CA LYS A 2 31.26 -19.43 11.38
C LYS A 2 30.41 -19.44 10.12
N GLY A 3 29.13 -19.78 10.25
CA GLY A 3 28.18 -19.68 9.14
C GLY A 3 28.17 -18.26 8.61
N ASN A 4 28.20 -18.10 7.30
CA ASN A 4 28.17 -16.80 6.66
C ASN A 4 26.74 -16.24 6.81
N ILE A 5 26.53 -15.29 7.74
CA ILE A 5 25.22 -14.71 8.02
C ILE A 5 24.79 -13.90 6.79
N LYS A 6 23.64 -14.25 6.21
CA LYS A 6 23.05 -13.51 5.09
C LYS A 6 22.11 -12.44 5.60
N TRP A 7 22.20 -11.25 4.98
CA TRP A 7 21.43 -10.07 5.33
C TRP A 7 20.53 -9.65 4.16
N VAL A 8 19.33 -9.18 4.48
CA VAL A 8 18.35 -8.68 3.51
C VAL A 8 18.06 -7.21 3.82
N ALA A 9 18.14 -6.35 2.81
CA ALA A 9 17.82 -4.93 2.96
C ALA A 9 16.31 -4.69 3.08
N PHE A 10 15.93 -3.62 3.77
CA PHE A 10 14.54 -3.22 3.98
C PHE A 10 13.70 -3.12 2.71
N ASP A 11 14.19 -2.41 1.68
CA ASP A 11 13.43 -2.27 0.43
C ASP A 11 13.25 -3.61 -0.29
N ARG A 12 14.21 -4.53 -0.18
CA ARG A 12 14.09 -5.89 -0.71
C ARG A 12 13.03 -6.70 0.03
N LEU A 13 12.90 -6.51 1.35
CA LEU A 13 11.89 -7.19 2.13
C LEU A 13 10.48 -6.67 1.83
N LEU A 14 10.32 -5.35 1.62
CA LEU A 14 9.06 -4.76 1.15
C LEU A 14 8.62 -5.37 -0.18
N GLU A 15 9.53 -5.45 -1.15
CA GLU A 15 9.27 -6.05 -2.46
C GLU A 15 8.89 -7.53 -2.32
N ARG A 16 9.66 -8.30 -1.54
CA ARG A 16 9.46 -9.74 -1.33
C ARG A 16 8.11 -10.04 -0.67
N TRP A 17 7.73 -9.29 0.37
CA TRP A 17 6.50 -9.52 1.13
C TRP A 17 5.30 -8.73 0.60
N LYS A 18 5.51 -7.89 -0.43
CA LYS A 18 4.50 -6.97 -0.97
C LYS A 18 3.86 -6.10 0.11
N LEU A 19 4.70 -5.60 1.02
CA LEU A 19 4.28 -4.74 2.13
C LEU A 19 4.57 -3.27 1.85
N THR A 20 3.77 -2.41 2.45
CA THR A 20 4.08 -1.00 2.61
C THR A 20 5.12 -0.79 3.71
N ARG A 21 5.80 0.36 3.69
CA ARG A 21 6.73 0.76 4.77
C ARG A 21 6.06 0.76 6.15
N SER A 22 4.79 1.16 6.21
CA SER A 22 4.02 1.20 7.46
C SER A 22 3.78 -0.19 8.02
N GLU A 23 3.39 -1.15 7.17
CA GLU A 23 3.16 -2.54 7.59
C GLU A 23 4.45 -3.20 8.07
N LEU A 24 5.56 -3.01 7.34
CA LEU A 24 6.86 -3.56 7.77
C LEU A 24 7.33 -2.91 9.09
N ASN A 25 7.15 -1.60 9.27
CA ASN A 25 7.45 -0.94 10.54
C ASN A 25 6.63 -1.51 11.69
N GLN A 26 5.33 -1.79 11.50
CA GLN A 26 4.50 -2.41 12.53
C GLN A 26 5.04 -3.78 12.96
N ILE A 27 5.52 -4.60 12.01
CA ILE A 27 6.12 -5.91 12.30
C ILE A 27 7.40 -5.75 13.14
N ILE A 28 8.22 -4.74 12.83
CA ILE A 28 9.46 -4.44 13.57
C ILE A 28 9.12 -3.93 14.97
N THR A 29 8.22 -2.95 15.09
CA THR A 29 7.82 -2.38 16.38
C THR A 29 7.03 -3.36 17.25
N GLY A 30 6.36 -4.35 16.64
CA GLY A 30 5.72 -5.45 17.34
C GLY A 30 6.70 -6.49 17.89
N GLY A 31 8.01 -6.34 17.63
CA GLY A 31 9.05 -7.27 18.07
C GLY A 31 9.06 -8.60 17.31
N SER A 32 8.25 -8.74 16.26
CA SER A 32 8.14 -9.99 15.49
C SER A 32 9.37 -10.20 14.59
N LEU A 33 9.95 -9.11 14.08
CA LEU A 33 11.14 -9.14 13.23
C LEU A 33 12.23 -8.20 13.78
N PRO A 34 13.37 -8.74 14.27
CA PRO A 34 14.50 -7.93 14.68
C PRO A 34 15.11 -7.17 13.49
N ALA A 35 15.20 -5.85 13.60
CA ALA A 35 15.86 -4.98 12.63
C ALA A 35 17.25 -4.58 13.13
N TYR A 36 18.19 -4.49 12.20
CA TYR A 36 19.57 -4.09 12.48
C TYR A 36 19.92 -2.87 11.61
N ALA A 37 20.59 -1.91 12.22
CA ALA A 37 21.10 -0.73 11.55
C ALA A 37 22.48 -1.05 10.97
N LEU A 38 22.69 -0.76 9.68
CA LEU A 38 23.99 -0.81 9.03
C LEU A 38 24.60 0.60 9.02
N TYR A 39 25.76 0.74 9.65
CA TYR A 39 26.55 1.98 9.68
C TYR A 39 27.78 1.85 8.78
N GLN A 40 28.03 2.87 7.94
CA GLN A 40 29.34 3.06 7.30
C GLN A 40 30.15 4.03 8.16
N ASN A 41 31.29 3.59 8.68
CA ASN A 41 32.34 4.48 9.15
C ASN A 41 33.39 4.64 8.07
N LEU A 42 33.98 5.85 7.99
CA LEU A 42 34.88 6.29 6.91
C LEU A 42 36.11 5.38 6.69
N ASP A 43 36.50 4.56 7.67
CA ASP A 43 37.73 3.77 7.58
C ASP A 43 37.58 2.26 7.85
N TYR A 44 36.48 1.70 8.39
CA TYR A 44 36.35 0.24 8.60
C TYR A 44 34.89 -0.26 8.76
N VAL A 45 34.75 -1.59 8.56
CA VAL A 45 33.57 -2.48 8.39
C VAL A 45 32.30 -2.21 9.22
N GLU A 46 31.17 -2.40 8.51
CA GLU A 46 29.80 -2.78 8.94
C GLU A 46 29.62 -3.12 10.44
N GLU A 47 29.28 -2.13 11.26
CA GLU A 47 28.75 -2.39 12.60
C GLU A 47 27.23 -2.55 12.54
N LEU A 48 26.72 -3.68 13.02
CA LEU A 48 25.29 -3.98 13.09
C LEU A 48 24.81 -3.90 14.53
N SER A 49 23.90 -2.97 14.80
CA SER A 49 23.27 -2.85 16.12
C SER A 49 21.77 -3.15 16.04
N PRO A 50 21.21 -3.90 17.02
CA PRO A 50 19.76 -4.08 17.10
C PRO A 50 19.10 -2.72 17.32
N ILE A 51 18.03 -2.47 16.58
CA ILE A 51 17.32 -1.20 16.66
C ILE A 51 16.36 -1.24 17.85
N PRO A 52 16.36 -0.22 18.73
CA PRO A 52 15.36 -0.13 19.76
C PRO A 52 13.97 -0.04 19.11
N ILE A 53 13.00 -0.76 19.69
CA ILE A 53 11.65 -0.96 19.17
C ILE A 53 10.89 0.37 18.92
N SER A 54 11.35 1.48 19.49
CA SER A 54 10.87 2.84 19.22
C SER A 54 11.61 3.47 18.02
N ILE A 55 11.04 3.32 16.82
CA ILE A 55 11.50 4.01 15.60
C ILE A 55 11.37 5.54 15.73
N GLN A 56 10.64 6.07 16.72
CA GLN A 56 10.46 7.52 16.91
C GLN A 56 11.69 8.22 17.52
N ASP A 57 12.60 7.49 18.17
CA ASP A 57 13.77 8.07 18.86
C ASP A 57 15.03 8.22 17.98
N TRP A 58 14.95 7.85 16.70
CA TRP A 58 16.06 8.01 15.73
C TRP A 58 16.48 9.46 15.46
N LYS A 59 15.70 10.44 15.93
CA LYS A 59 16.02 11.87 15.80
C LYS A 59 16.92 12.42 16.91
N THR A 60 17.14 11.67 18.01
CA THR A 60 17.63 12.26 19.26
C THR A 60 18.98 11.75 19.78
N LYS A 61 19.65 10.79 19.13
CA LYS A 61 21.02 10.38 19.52
C LYS A 61 22.03 10.47 18.37
N ALA A 62 22.87 11.50 18.48
CA ALA A 62 24.25 11.67 18.00
C ALA A 62 24.62 11.16 16.59
N ASP A 63 24.83 12.11 15.67
CA ASP A 63 25.74 12.19 14.49
C ASP A 63 25.92 11.01 13.52
N ILE A 64 25.41 9.82 13.81
CA ILE A 64 25.56 8.63 12.99
C ILE A 64 24.17 8.19 12.56
N LYS A 65 23.75 8.64 11.39
CA LYS A 65 22.51 8.15 10.76
C LYS A 65 22.80 6.79 10.13
N PRO A 66 21.99 5.76 10.40
CA PRO A 66 22.14 4.49 9.71
C PRO A 66 21.89 4.69 8.22
N GLU A 67 22.74 4.10 7.39
CA GLU A 67 22.61 4.22 5.94
C GLU A 67 21.43 3.36 5.46
N ARG A 68 21.30 2.15 6.03
CA ARG A 68 20.27 1.17 5.66
C ARG A 68 19.84 0.30 6.84
N LEU A 69 18.60 -0.15 6.76
CA LEU A 69 18.04 -1.17 7.63
C LEU A 69 18.19 -2.55 6.99
N VAL A 70 18.67 -3.52 7.78
CA VAL A 70 18.88 -4.91 7.34
C VAL A 70 18.32 -5.92 8.33
N PHE A 71 18.06 -7.12 7.82
CA PHE A 71 17.43 -8.23 8.53
C PHE A 71 18.22 -9.51 8.29
N LYS A 72 18.32 -10.38 9.30
CA LYS A 72 18.90 -11.71 9.10
C LYS A 72 17.95 -12.55 8.26
N THR A 73 18.50 -13.27 7.28
CA THR A 73 17.70 -14.18 6.44
C THR A 73 16.99 -15.24 7.29
N GLU A 74 17.62 -15.75 8.34
CA GLU A 74 17.04 -16.76 9.24
C GLU A 74 15.80 -16.23 9.99
N ASP A 75 15.81 -14.97 10.44
CA ASP A 75 14.67 -14.34 11.11
C ASP A 75 13.48 -14.14 10.15
N ILE A 76 13.77 -13.79 8.89
CA ILE A 76 12.78 -13.68 7.81
C ILE A 76 12.16 -15.06 7.52
N GLU A 77 12.99 -16.07 7.32
CA GLU A 77 12.54 -17.43 7.02
C GLU A 77 11.69 -18.00 8.15
N ARG A 78 12.06 -17.75 9.42
CA ARG A 78 11.24 -18.15 10.57
C ARG A 78 9.84 -17.56 10.51
N ILE A 79 9.71 -16.26 10.19
CA ILE A 79 8.42 -15.58 10.07
C ILE A 79 7.64 -16.09 8.84
N GLU A 80 8.32 -16.31 7.72
CA GLU A 80 7.70 -16.86 6.51
C GLU A 80 7.17 -18.28 6.73
N VAL A 81 7.89 -19.10 7.50
CA VAL A 81 7.43 -20.44 7.88
C VAL A 81 6.20 -20.36 8.77
N ILE A 82 6.21 -19.51 9.82
CA ILE A 82 5.07 -19.32 10.73
C ILE A 82 3.82 -18.81 9.97
N ASN A 83 4.00 -17.84 9.06
CA ASN A 83 2.90 -17.29 8.28
C ASN A 83 2.36 -18.27 7.22
N ASN A 84 3.16 -19.25 6.80
CA ASN A 84 2.75 -20.26 5.82
C ASN A 84 2.30 -21.58 6.44
N SER A 85 2.63 -21.85 7.71
CA SER A 85 2.39 -23.16 8.35
C SER A 85 0.95 -23.36 8.84
N ASP A 86 0.17 -22.31 9.06
CA ASP A 86 -1.14 -22.45 9.72
C ASP A 86 -2.38 -22.19 8.85
N LEU A 87 -2.21 -21.76 7.60
CA LEU A 87 -3.36 -21.59 6.69
C LEU A 87 -3.54 -22.84 5.85
N ASN A 88 -4.63 -23.55 6.11
CA ASN A 88 -5.06 -24.66 5.25
C ASN A 88 -5.32 -24.16 3.82
N GLY A 89 -5.42 -25.08 2.85
CA GLY A 89 -5.60 -24.70 1.44
C GLY A 89 -6.82 -23.80 1.18
N LYS A 90 -7.90 -23.95 1.96
CA LYS A 90 -9.10 -23.11 1.88
C LYS A 90 -8.82 -21.70 2.39
N ASP A 91 -8.13 -21.56 3.52
CA ASP A 91 -7.83 -20.25 4.12
C ASP A 91 -6.86 -19.44 3.25
N ARG A 92 -5.92 -20.11 2.55
CA ARG A 92 -5.05 -19.44 1.57
C ARG A 92 -5.85 -18.91 0.38
N GLN A 93 -6.78 -19.71 -0.14
CA GLN A 93 -7.65 -19.29 -1.24
C GLN A 93 -8.53 -18.10 -0.82
N GLU A 94 -9.08 -18.17 0.38
CA GLU A 94 -9.90 -17.11 0.96
C GLU A 94 -9.09 -15.84 1.20
N LEU A 95 -7.87 -15.94 1.74
CA LEU A 95 -6.98 -14.79 1.90
C LEU A 95 -6.64 -14.14 0.55
N GLY A 96 -6.41 -14.95 -0.49
CA GLY A 96 -6.24 -14.46 -1.86
C GLY A 96 -7.46 -13.70 -2.37
N ARG A 97 -8.67 -14.24 -2.14
CA ARG A 97 -9.94 -13.58 -2.47
C ARG A 97 -10.07 -12.24 -1.74
N LEU A 98 -9.83 -12.22 -0.43
CA LEU A 98 -9.92 -11.03 0.41
C LEU A 98 -8.90 -9.95 0.00
N ARG A 99 -7.67 -10.34 -0.36
CA ARG A 99 -6.67 -9.39 -0.89
C ARG A 99 -7.10 -8.77 -2.21
N ASN A 100 -7.64 -9.57 -3.12
CA ASN A 100 -8.17 -9.06 -4.39
C ASN A 100 -9.38 -8.14 -4.17
N GLU A 101 -10.24 -8.45 -3.21
CA GLU A 101 -11.37 -7.60 -2.83
C GLU A 101 -10.91 -6.28 -2.22
N LYS A 102 -9.94 -6.31 -1.31
CA LYS A 102 -9.32 -5.11 -0.76
C LYS A 102 -8.75 -4.22 -1.86
N GLN A 103 -8.00 -4.78 -2.80
CA GLN A 103 -7.44 -4.00 -3.91
C GLN A 103 -8.54 -3.30 -4.73
N LYS A 104 -9.63 -4.02 -5.07
CA LYS A 104 -10.76 -3.42 -5.78
C LYS A 104 -11.42 -2.29 -4.99
N TRP A 105 -11.49 -2.42 -3.66
CA TRP A 105 -12.00 -1.37 -2.79
C TRP A 105 -11.08 -0.16 -2.78
N ASP A 106 -9.77 -0.37 -2.63
CA ASP A 106 -8.76 0.69 -2.63
C ASP A 106 -8.78 1.46 -3.97
N ASP A 107 -8.84 0.75 -5.10
CA ASP A 107 -8.96 1.35 -6.43
C ASP A 107 -10.26 2.16 -6.59
N SER A 108 -11.38 1.64 -6.06
CA SER A 108 -12.67 2.33 -6.11
C SER A 108 -12.67 3.63 -5.31
N ILE A 109 -12.03 3.63 -4.13
CA ILE A 109 -11.87 4.81 -3.28
C ILE A 109 -10.96 5.83 -3.98
N ALA A 110 -9.81 5.39 -4.49
CA ALA A 110 -8.87 6.26 -5.17
C ALA A 110 -9.47 6.92 -6.41
N ALA A 111 -10.24 6.17 -7.22
CA ALA A 111 -10.98 6.70 -8.35
C ALA A 111 -12.04 7.73 -7.90
N ALA A 112 -12.84 7.42 -6.87
CA ALA A 112 -13.87 8.34 -6.38
C ALA A 112 -13.29 9.67 -5.88
N VAL A 113 -12.16 9.63 -5.15
CA VAL A 113 -11.46 10.83 -4.67
C VAL A 113 -10.96 11.66 -5.85
N ARG A 114 -10.33 11.05 -6.85
CA ARG A 114 -9.84 11.77 -8.03
C ARG A 114 -10.97 12.37 -8.86
N ILE A 115 -12.10 11.67 -9.00
CA ILE A 115 -13.29 12.23 -9.64
C ILE A 115 -13.85 13.40 -8.85
N GLY A 116 -13.88 13.33 -7.52
CA GLY A 116 -14.28 14.46 -6.68
C GLY A 116 -13.42 15.71 -6.91
N ILE A 117 -12.10 15.54 -7.04
CA ILE A 117 -11.17 16.63 -7.39
C ILE A 117 -11.49 17.16 -8.80
N PHE A 118 -11.65 16.27 -9.78
CA PHE A 118 -11.97 16.64 -11.16
C PHE A 118 -13.28 17.43 -11.27
N CYS A 119 -14.33 17.05 -10.53
CA CYS A 119 -15.61 17.77 -10.51
C CYS A 119 -15.45 19.24 -10.07
N LYS A 120 -14.45 19.54 -9.21
CA LYS A 120 -14.18 20.91 -8.76
C LYS A 120 -13.41 21.74 -9.80
N GLU A 121 -12.65 21.09 -10.66
CA GLU A 121 -11.81 21.75 -11.68
C GLU A 121 -12.58 22.08 -12.96
N ILE A 122 -13.65 21.33 -13.26
CA ILE A 122 -14.46 21.56 -14.45
C ILE A 122 -15.50 22.66 -14.22
N ALA A 123 -15.71 23.48 -15.25
CA ALA A 123 -16.73 24.53 -15.22
C ALA A 123 -18.15 24.03 -15.52
N GLU A 124 -18.28 22.86 -16.16
CA GLU A 124 -19.57 22.30 -16.56
C GLU A 124 -19.96 21.08 -15.72
N PRO A 125 -21.27 20.85 -15.50
CA PRO A 125 -21.75 19.63 -14.85
C PRO A 125 -21.31 18.37 -15.61
N LEU A 126 -20.75 17.42 -14.87
CA LEU A 126 -20.24 16.14 -15.35
C LEU A 126 -21.37 15.29 -15.94
N LYS A 127 -21.13 14.63 -17.09
CA LYS A 127 -22.00 13.58 -17.62
C LYS A 127 -21.50 12.21 -17.16
N LYS A 128 -22.40 11.23 -17.06
CA LYS A 128 -22.04 9.86 -16.66
C LYS A 128 -20.98 9.25 -17.59
N ASP A 129 -21.13 9.40 -18.90
CA ASP A 129 -20.18 8.80 -19.85
C ASP A 129 -18.78 9.42 -19.72
N VAL A 130 -18.71 10.75 -19.51
CA VAL A 130 -17.45 11.45 -19.24
C VAL A 130 -16.81 10.99 -17.93
N LEU A 131 -17.62 10.69 -16.90
CA LEU A 131 -17.11 10.09 -15.66
C LEU A 131 -16.48 8.72 -15.94
N THR A 132 -17.15 7.86 -16.71
CA THR A 132 -16.65 6.53 -17.08
C THR A 132 -15.32 6.63 -17.82
N ASP A 133 -15.26 7.48 -18.86
CA ASP A 133 -14.06 7.71 -19.65
C ASP A 133 -12.91 8.20 -18.75
N LYS A 134 -13.22 9.15 -17.86
CA LYS A 134 -12.21 9.73 -16.97
C LYS A 134 -11.66 8.73 -15.95
N ILE A 135 -12.48 7.80 -15.43
CA ILE A 135 -12.03 6.71 -14.56
C ILE A 135 -11.07 5.78 -15.34
N SER A 136 -11.42 5.47 -16.59
CA SER A 136 -10.58 4.65 -17.47
C SER A 136 -9.24 5.33 -17.78
N ASP A 137 -9.25 6.62 -18.10
CA ASP A 137 -8.03 7.42 -18.37
C ASP A 137 -7.08 7.48 -17.17
N MET A 138 -7.61 7.38 -15.94
CA MET A 138 -6.82 7.32 -14.72
C MET A 138 -6.18 5.94 -14.48
N GLY A 139 -6.47 4.95 -15.33
CA GLY A 139 -5.95 3.59 -15.24
C GLY A 139 -6.77 2.67 -14.32
N TYR A 140 -7.99 3.05 -13.93
CA TYR A 140 -8.83 2.21 -13.08
C TYR A 140 -9.81 1.40 -13.92
N HIS A 141 -9.82 0.07 -13.71
CA HIS A 141 -10.76 -0.85 -14.35
C HIS A 141 -11.85 -1.27 -13.36
N LEU A 142 -12.79 -0.37 -13.09
CA LEU A 142 -13.87 -0.61 -12.14
C LEU A 142 -15.08 -1.28 -12.82
N PRO A 143 -15.81 -2.17 -12.12
CA PRO A 143 -17.09 -2.67 -12.61
C PRO A 143 -18.12 -1.54 -12.79
N ASP A 144 -18.99 -1.65 -13.79
CA ASP A 144 -20.06 -0.68 -14.06
C ASP A 144 -20.92 -0.37 -12.83
N THR A 145 -21.18 -1.38 -12.00
CA THR A 145 -21.96 -1.22 -10.76
C THR A 145 -21.27 -0.28 -9.77
N THR A 146 -19.94 -0.32 -9.68
CA THR A 146 -19.13 0.60 -8.87
C THR A 146 -19.13 2.00 -9.48
N ILE A 147 -18.94 2.12 -10.80
CA ILE A 147 -19.00 3.42 -11.51
C ILE A 147 -20.36 4.09 -11.30
N ILE A 148 -21.45 3.33 -11.36
CA ILE A 148 -22.81 3.82 -11.08
C ILE A 148 -22.93 4.32 -9.64
N LYS A 149 -22.35 3.62 -8.66
CA LYS A 149 -22.35 4.07 -7.25
C LYS A 149 -21.59 5.39 -7.11
N ILE A 150 -20.39 5.50 -7.69
CA ILE A 150 -19.60 6.74 -7.69
C ILE A 150 -20.44 7.88 -8.30
N TRP A 151 -21.00 7.68 -9.49
CA TRP A 151 -21.87 8.66 -10.16
C TRP A 151 -23.08 9.07 -9.30
N ARG A 152 -23.70 8.13 -8.59
CA ARG A 152 -24.83 8.43 -7.69
C ARG A 152 -24.42 9.26 -6.48
N SER A 153 -23.20 9.08 -6.00
CA SER A 153 -22.61 9.82 -4.87
C SER A 153 -22.07 11.20 -5.24
N VAL A 154 -21.85 11.50 -6.53
CA VAL A 154 -21.50 12.88 -6.95
C VAL A 154 -22.67 13.82 -6.62
N PRO A 155 -22.44 14.98 -5.97
CA PRO A 155 -23.50 15.94 -5.66
C PRO A 155 -24.26 16.43 -6.90
N GLU A 156 -25.51 16.85 -6.74
CA GLU A 156 -26.38 17.20 -7.88
C GLU A 156 -25.87 18.39 -8.69
N GLU A 157 -25.25 19.37 -8.05
CA GLU A 157 -24.69 20.57 -8.67
C GLU A 157 -23.56 20.25 -9.66
N PHE A 158 -22.86 19.12 -9.45
CA PHE A 158 -21.80 18.65 -10.35
C PHE A 158 -22.30 17.64 -11.39
N ARG A 159 -23.59 17.27 -11.40
CA ARG A 159 -24.16 16.29 -12.32
C ARG A 159 -25.05 16.92 -13.37
N LYS A 160 -24.78 16.62 -14.64
CA LYS A 160 -25.72 16.93 -15.73
C LYS A 160 -26.89 15.96 -15.66
N LYS A 161 -28.06 16.46 -15.26
CA LYS A 161 -29.32 15.70 -15.32
C LYS A 161 -29.59 15.33 -16.78
N ALA A 162 -30.01 14.10 -17.03
CA ALA A 162 -30.55 13.72 -18.34
C ALA A 162 -31.73 14.66 -18.62
N GLY A 163 -31.65 15.43 -19.72
CA GLY A 163 -32.72 16.35 -20.09
C GLY A 163 -34.04 15.58 -20.18
N ALA A 164 -35.11 16.13 -19.62
CA ALA A 164 -36.44 15.56 -19.80
C ALA A 164 -36.73 15.44 -21.30
N PRO A 165 -37.25 14.29 -21.80
CA PRO A 165 -37.55 14.14 -23.21
C PRO A 165 -38.49 15.27 -23.65
N ARG A 166 -38.10 15.99 -24.71
CA ARG A 166 -38.99 17.00 -25.31
C ARG A 166 -40.26 16.30 -25.75
N LYS A 167 -41.41 16.70 -25.21
CA LYS A 167 -42.71 16.27 -25.74
C LYS A 167 -42.75 16.70 -27.20
N ILE A 168 -42.74 15.73 -28.11
CA ILE A 168 -43.04 15.95 -29.52
C ILE A 168 -44.51 16.36 -29.54
N LYS A 169 -44.78 17.60 -29.95
CA LYS A 169 -46.15 18.10 -30.21
C LYS A 169 -46.51 17.77 -31.65
#